data_AF-A0A0K2Y735-F1
#
_entry.id   AF-A0A0K2Y735-F1
#
_cell.length_a   1.000
_cell.length_b   1.000
_cell.length_c   1.000
_cell.angle_alpha   90.00
_cell.angle_beta   90.00
_cell.angle_gamma   90.00
#
_symmetry.space_group_name_H-M   'P 1'
#
loop_
_entity.id
_entity.type
_entity.pdbx_description
1 polymer ?
#
loop_
_entity_poly.entity_id
_entity_poly.type
_entity_poly.pdbx_seq_one_letter_code
_entity_poly.pdbx_strand_id
1 'polypeptide(L)'
;MLEVVLIVGVAVVLIYLYYTLQEYLKNPLKNPPEPKKQEFSPLEPHALPTPQETLKSSEAGLFAALMGVFSKHIQETPLSQALSQVFLQDLSQEFHKDLEPLTQIYKEADRTLEDLCNALSSLAHGEYKKRVKWVELLFVLAYSDGALGDAEKEALLDIGAYLGLENADFNQLYEGFENLKFEPLENLEVADLEGFKTKVQDMHINLFDPKKWNKSYLPQAMLELWQLLKNPQS
;
A
#
# COMPACT_ATOMS: atom_id res chain seq x y z
N MET A 1 37.29 -7.01 32.76
CA MET A 1 37.78 -6.65 31.40
C MET A 1 36.64 -6.11 30.54
N LEU A 2 35.62 -6.90 30.20
CA LEU A 2 34.46 -6.45 29.40
C LEU A 2 33.69 -5.27 30.03
N GLU A 3 33.49 -5.30 31.35
CA GLU A 3 32.77 -4.26 32.10
C GLU A 3 33.49 -2.91 32.08
N VAL A 4 34.83 -2.93 32.17
CA VAL A 4 35.68 -1.73 32.07
C VAL A 4 35.64 -1.16 30.65
N VAL A 5 35.63 -2.03 29.62
CA VAL A 5 35.51 -1.61 28.22
C VAL A 5 34.15 -0.98 27.94
N LEU A 6 33.07 -1.51 28.51
CA LEU A 6 31.72 -0.94 28.41
C LEU A 6 31.62 0.44 29.05
N ILE A 7 32.18 0.60 30.26
CA ILE A 7 32.18 1.89 30.97
C ILE A 7 32.98 2.94 30.18
N VAL A 8 34.14 2.57 29.64
CA VAL A 8 34.94 3.46 28.80
C VAL A 8 34.23 3.79 27.50
N GLY A 9 33.57 2.83 26.86
CA GLY A 9 32.77 3.04 25.64
C GLY A 9 31.63 4.04 25.86
N VAL A 10 30.87 3.87 26.95
CA VAL A 10 29.78 4.79 27.32
C VAL A 10 30.32 6.20 27.60
N ALA A 11 31.46 6.32 28.30
CA ALA A 11 32.06 7.62 28.56
C ALA A 11 32.48 8.35 27.27
N VAL A 12 33.04 7.64 26.29
CA VAL A 12 33.41 8.22 24.99
C VAL A 12 32.18 8.72 24.22
N VAL A 13 31.09 7.94 24.19
CA VAL A 13 29.85 8.34 23.53
C VAL A 13 29.24 9.58 24.19
N LEU A 14 29.21 9.64 25.52
CA LEU A 14 28.69 10.81 26.25
C LEU A 14 29.54 12.06 26.01
N ILE A 15 30.86 11.92 25.95
CA ILE A 15 31.77 13.03 25.61
C ILE A 15 31.52 13.52 24.19
N TYR A 16 31.39 12.61 23.22
CA TYR A 16 31.11 12.95 21.82
C TYR A 16 29.78 13.70 21.68
N LEU A 17 28.71 13.21 22.33
CA LEU A 17 27.40 13.87 22.33
C LEU A 17 27.47 15.25 22.99
N TYR A 18 28.19 15.39 24.10
CA TYR A 18 28.40 16.67 24.78
C TYR A 18 29.08 17.69 23.87
N TYR A 19 30.16 17.31 23.19
CA TYR A 19 30.86 18.20 22.26
C TYR A 19 29.99 18.56 21.05
N THR A 20 29.28 17.58 20.48
CA THR A 20 28.37 17.81 19.35
C THR A 20 27.27 18.80 19.73
N LEU A 21 26.61 18.61 20.88
CA LEU A 21 25.60 19.54 21.40
C LEU A 21 26.17 20.92 21.70
N GLN A 22 27.36 21.00 22.32
CA GLN A 22 28.03 22.26 22.55
C GLN A 22 28.35 22.99 21.25
N GLU A 23 28.76 22.28 20.21
CA GLU A 23 29.04 22.86 18.89
C GLU A 23 27.77 23.35 18.19
N TYR A 24 26.66 22.60 18.31
CA TYR A 24 25.33 23.05 17.89
C TYR A 24 24.87 24.31 18.65
N LEU A 25 25.09 24.38 19.97
CA LEU A 25 24.71 25.53 20.78
C LEU A 25 25.64 26.74 20.59
N LYS A 26 26.92 26.51 20.26
CA LYS A 26 27.93 27.56 20.01
C LYS A 26 27.85 28.18 18.63
N ASN A 27 27.08 27.59 17.70
CA ASN A 27 26.62 28.25 16.48
C ASN A 27 25.23 28.86 16.77
N PRO A 28 25.13 30.07 17.36
CA PRO A 28 23.87 30.80 17.28
C PRO A 28 23.56 30.90 15.79
N LEU A 29 22.40 30.38 15.37
CA LEU A 29 21.89 30.39 13.99
C LEU A 29 22.62 31.45 13.19
N LYS A 30 23.64 31.05 12.40
CA LYS A 30 24.36 31.97 11.51
C LYS A 30 23.27 32.75 10.82
N ASN A 31 23.27 34.07 11.06
CA ASN A 31 22.18 35.02 10.79
C ASN A 31 21.10 34.43 9.88
N PRO A 32 19.81 34.37 10.29
CA PRO A 32 18.76 34.02 9.34
C PRO A 32 19.02 34.85 8.08
N PRO A 33 19.06 34.22 6.88
CA PRO A 33 19.37 34.94 5.67
C PRO A 33 18.53 36.21 5.68
N GLU A 34 19.18 37.37 5.54
CA GLU A 34 18.46 38.64 5.41
C GLU A 34 17.30 38.36 4.47
N PRO A 35 16.05 38.68 4.86
CA PRO A 35 14.93 38.41 3.99
C PRO A 35 15.22 39.20 2.72
N LYS A 36 15.64 38.50 1.66
CA LYS A 36 15.59 39.03 0.32
C LYS A 36 14.19 39.60 0.23
N LYS A 37 14.07 40.90 -0.06
CA LYS A 37 12.80 41.46 -0.49
C LYS A 37 12.38 40.63 -1.70
N GLN A 38 11.63 39.56 -1.43
CA GLN A 38 10.81 38.94 -2.43
C GLN A 38 9.88 40.07 -2.81
N GLU A 39 10.06 40.57 -4.03
CA GLU A 39 8.99 41.27 -4.71
C GLU A 39 7.78 40.37 -4.57
N PHE A 40 6.84 40.79 -3.73
CA PHE A 40 5.54 40.15 -3.65
C PHE A 40 4.91 40.38 -5.01
N SER A 41 5.09 39.43 -5.92
CA SER A 41 4.12 39.20 -6.98
C SER A 41 2.76 39.12 -6.30
N PRO A 42 1.71 39.76 -6.84
CA PRO A 42 0.37 39.60 -6.32
C PRO A 42 0.13 38.11 -6.14
N LEU A 43 -0.13 37.67 -4.90
CA LEU A 43 -0.52 36.30 -4.61
C LEU A 43 -1.68 36.00 -5.56
N GLU A 44 -1.44 35.19 -6.59
CA GLU A 44 -2.53 34.53 -7.28
C GLU A 44 -3.35 33.86 -6.18
N PRO A 45 -4.67 34.07 -6.11
CA PRO A 45 -5.48 33.43 -5.08
C PRO A 45 -5.28 31.93 -5.26
N HIS A 46 -4.50 31.30 -4.38
CA HIS A 46 -4.43 29.85 -4.33
C HIS A 46 -5.84 29.39 -3.96
N ALA A 47 -6.60 28.99 -4.97
CA ALA A 47 -7.92 28.42 -4.76
C ALA A 47 -7.74 27.26 -3.78
N LEU A 48 -8.47 27.30 -2.67
CA LEU A 48 -8.48 26.19 -1.74
C LEU A 48 -8.94 24.94 -2.53
N PRO A 49 -8.22 23.82 -2.43
CA PRO A 49 -8.60 22.61 -3.13
C PRO A 49 -10.03 22.23 -2.73
N THR A 50 -10.81 21.80 -3.71
CA THR A 50 -12.15 21.29 -3.45
C THR A 50 -12.09 20.05 -2.55
N PRO A 51 -13.18 19.68 -1.87
CA PRO A 51 -13.22 18.44 -1.08
C PRO A 51 -12.85 17.20 -1.89
N GLN A 52 -13.21 17.16 -3.18
CA GLN A 52 -12.87 16.06 -4.09
C GLN A 52 -11.38 16.03 -4.43
N GLU A 53 -10.77 17.17 -4.75
CA GLU A 53 -9.32 17.26 -5.00
C GLU A 53 -8.52 16.88 -3.75
N THR A 54 -8.99 17.36 -2.58
CA THR A 54 -8.41 16.99 -1.29
C THR A 54 -8.47 15.48 -1.08
N LEU A 55 -9.61 14.84 -1.37
CA LEU A 55 -9.75 13.38 -1.26
C LEU A 55 -8.82 12.65 -2.24
N LYS A 56 -8.75 13.07 -3.51
CA LYS A 56 -7.84 12.48 -4.52
C LYS A 56 -6.37 12.54 -4.11
N SER A 57 -5.97 13.60 -3.40
CA SER A 57 -4.60 13.74 -2.87
C SER A 57 -4.37 13.07 -1.50
N SER A 58 -5.43 12.62 -0.83
CA SER A 58 -5.32 11.94 0.47
C SER A 58 -4.82 10.50 0.33
N GLU A 59 -4.25 9.94 1.39
CA GLU A 59 -3.77 8.55 1.41
C GLU A 59 -4.88 7.55 0.98
N ALA A 60 -6.11 7.74 1.45
CA ALA A 60 -7.24 6.93 1.03
C ALA A 60 -7.53 7.05 -0.48
N GLY A 61 -7.59 8.27 -1.01
CA GLY A 61 -7.82 8.46 -2.44
C GLY A 61 -6.69 7.89 -3.30
N LEU A 62 -5.44 7.98 -2.85
CA LEU A 62 -4.30 7.40 -3.57
C LEU A 62 -4.34 5.87 -3.57
N PHE A 63 -4.70 5.23 -2.45
CA PHE A 63 -4.89 3.78 -2.39
C PHE A 63 -6.03 3.32 -3.31
N ALA A 64 -7.17 4.04 -3.32
CA ALA A 64 -8.28 3.75 -4.22
C ALA A 64 -7.87 3.90 -5.69
N ALA A 65 -7.15 4.98 -6.03
CA ALA A 65 -6.65 5.22 -7.38
C ALA A 65 -5.63 4.15 -7.81
N LEU A 66 -4.67 3.80 -6.96
CA LEU A 66 -3.67 2.78 -7.25
C LEU A 66 -4.32 1.42 -7.51
N MET A 67 -5.29 1.03 -6.69
CA MET A 67 -6.07 -0.18 -6.92
C MET A 67 -6.83 -0.14 -8.26
N GLY A 68 -7.40 1.02 -8.59
CA GLY A 68 -8.14 1.23 -9.85
C GLY A 68 -7.27 1.22 -11.10
N VAL A 69 -6.02 1.66 -11.00
CA VAL A 69 -5.05 1.52 -12.10
C VAL A 69 -4.60 0.07 -12.23
N PHE A 70 -4.24 -0.57 -11.10
CA PHE A 70 -3.80 -1.97 -11.11
C PHE A 70 -4.87 -2.91 -11.66
N SER A 71 -6.15 -2.69 -11.32
CA SER A 71 -7.25 -3.53 -11.79
C SER A 71 -7.47 -3.51 -13.30
N LYS A 72 -6.88 -2.56 -14.04
CA LYS A 72 -6.89 -2.55 -15.51
C LYS A 72 -5.94 -3.58 -16.12
N HIS A 73 -4.98 -4.07 -15.36
CA HIS A 73 -4.01 -5.07 -15.79
C HIS A 73 -4.48 -6.50 -15.52
N ILE A 74 -5.49 -6.68 -14.66
CA ILE A 74 -6.00 -7.99 -14.27
C ILE A 74 -7.28 -8.36 -15.03
N GLN A 75 -7.53 -9.66 -15.17
CA GLN A 75 -8.82 -10.12 -15.64
C GLN A 75 -9.91 -9.89 -14.58
N GLU A 76 -11.06 -9.37 -15.00
CA GLU A 76 -12.21 -9.21 -14.12
C GLU A 76 -12.84 -10.58 -13.83
N THR A 77 -12.87 -10.96 -12.55
CA THR A 77 -13.43 -12.21 -12.02
C THR A 77 -14.37 -11.88 -10.86
N PRO A 78 -15.29 -12.78 -10.48
CA PRO A 78 -16.11 -12.58 -9.28
C PRO A 78 -15.27 -12.33 -8.03
N LEU A 79 -14.12 -12.99 -7.91
CA LEU A 79 -13.19 -12.82 -6.79
C LEU A 79 -12.51 -11.45 -6.82
N SER A 80 -11.98 -10.99 -7.96
CA SER A 80 -11.35 -9.66 -8.03
C SER A 80 -12.35 -8.54 -7.78
N GLN A 81 -13.59 -8.67 -8.24
CA GLN A 81 -14.68 -7.74 -7.93
C GLN A 81 -14.99 -7.71 -6.42
N ALA A 82 -15.17 -8.90 -5.80
CA ALA A 82 -15.47 -8.99 -4.37
C ALA A 82 -14.33 -8.43 -3.51
N LEU A 83 -13.07 -8.78 -3.83
CA LEU A 83 -11.90 -8.25 -3.13
C LEU A 83 -11.76 -6.74 -3.27
N SER A 84 -11.97 -6.19 -4.47
CA SER A 84 -11.91 -4.74 -4.70
C SER A 84 -13.01 -4.01 -3.92
N GLN A 85 -14.21 -4.59 -3.83
CA GLN A 85 -15.31 -4.04 -3.05
C GLN A 85 -14.99 -4.05 -1.54
N VAL A 86 -14.54 -5.18 -1.01
CA VAL A 86 -14.17 -5.30 0.41
C VAL A 86 -13.03 -4.35 0.75
N PHE A 87 -12.02 -4.25 -0.12
CA PHE A 87 -10.93 -3.31 0.02
C PHE A 87 -11.41 -1.84 0.12
N LEU A 88 -12.30 -1.40 -0.78
CA LEU A 88 -12.84 -0.04 -0.74
C LEU A 88 -13.67 0.23 0.51
N GLN A 89 -14.39 -0.78 1.02
CA GLN A 89 -15.12 -0.69 2.28
C GLN A 89 -14.17 -0.52 3.47
N ASP A 90 -13.12 -1.35 3.55
CA ASP A 90 -12.10 -1.25 4.60
C ASP A 90 -11.41 0.12 4.57
N LEU A 91 -11.07 0.59 3.36
CA LEU A 91 -10.46 1.91 3.14
C LEU A 91 -11.38 3.06 3.59
N SER A 92 -12.67 2.98 3.25
CA SER A 92 -13.68 3.95 3.67
C SER A 92 -13.81 4.00 5.19
N GLN A 93 -13.84 2.83 5.85
CA GLN A 93 -13.99 2.72 7.30
C GLN A 93 -12.76 3.23 8.05
N GLU A 94 -11.56 2.80 7.65
CA GLU A 94 -10.31 3.17 8.32
C GLU A 94 -10.04 4.67 8.25
N PHE A 95 -10.21 5.26 7.06
CA PHE A 95 -9.90 6.68 6.85
C PHE A 95 -11.09 7.61 7.11
N HIS A 96 -12.23 7.04 7.56
CA HIS A 96 -13.49 7.75 7.79
C HIS A 96 -13.91 8.62 6.59
N LYS A 97 -13.87 8.02 5.39
CA LYS A 97 -14.24 8.66 4.12
C LYS A 97 -15.47 8.01 3.53
N ASP A 98 -16.24 8.77 2.76
CA ASP A 98 -17.40 8.23 2.07
C ASP A 98 -16.98 7.22 0.98
N LEU A 99 -17.66 6.07 0.96
CA LEU A 99 -17.37 4.97 0.04
C LEU A 99 -17.61 5.33 -1.43
N GLU A 100 -18.67 6.10 -1.72
CA GLU A 100 -19.06 6.45 -3.08
C GLU A 100 -18.00 7.31 -3.79
N PRO A 101 -17.48 8.41 -3.20
CA PRO A 101 -16.34 9.15 -3.76
C PRO A 101 -15.08 8.30 -3.96
N LEU A 102 -14.75 7.40 -3.02
CA LEU A 102 -13.60 6.49 -3.17
C LEU A 102 -13.79 5.51 -4.34
N THR A 103 -15.02 4.99 -4.49
CA THR A 103 -15.38 4.11 -5.61
C THR A 103 -15.29 4.86 -6.94
N GLN A 104 -15.66 6.15 -6.98
CA GLN A 104 -15.48 6.97 -8.16
C GLN A 104 -14.00 7.16 -8.51
N ILE A 105 -13.16 7.46 -7.51
CA ILE A 105 -11.70 7.57 -7.70
C ILE A 105 -11.11 6.27 -8.25
N TYR A 106 -11.54 5.12 -7.72
CA TYR A 106 -11.14 3.80 -8.23
C TYR A 106 -11.51 3.62 -9.70
N LYS A 107 -12.75 3.93 -10.10
CA LYS A 107 -13.23 3.73 -11.49
C LYS A 107 -12.60 4.70 -12.49
N GLU A 108 -12.35 5.94 -12.07
CA GLU A 108 -11.85 7.03 -12.92
C GLU A 108 -10.31 7.18 -12.84
N ALA A 109 -9.61 6.24 -12.21
CA ALA A 109 -8.18 6.34 -12.00
C ALA A 109 -7.42 6.44 -13.34
N ASP A 110 -6.67 7.51 -13.55
CA ASP A 110 -5.98 7.82 -14.82
C ASP A 110 -4.49 8.11 -14.68
N ARG A 111 -4.01 8.29 -13.44
CA ARG A 111 -2.61 8.55 -13.12
C ARG A 111 -1.74 7.32 -13.36
N THR A 112 -0.43 7.54 -13.53
CA THR A 112 0.53 6.44 -13.68
C THR A 112 0.76 5.72 -12.36
N LEU A 113 1.18 4.44 -12.42
CA LEU A 113 1.58 3.67 -11.22
C LEU A 113 2.73 4.36 -10.49
N GLU A 114 3.73 4.86 -11.22
CA GLU A 114 4.87 5.62 -10.67
C GLU A 114 4.40 6.83 -9.84
N ASP A 115 3.55 7.68 -10.41
CA ASP A 115 3.06 8.88 -9.74
C ASP A 115 2.27 8.56 -8.45
N LEU A 116 1.46 7.50 -8.49
CA LEU A 116 0.64 7.07 -7.37
C LEU A 116 1.49 6.45 -6.25
N CYS A 117 2.44 5.56 -6.61
CA CYS A 117 3.35 4.94 -5.66
C CYS A 117 4.28 5.98 -5.01
N ASN A 118 4.81 6.94 -5.77
CA ASN A 118 5.64 8.02 -5.23
C ASN A 118 4.83 8.92 -4.30
N ALA A 119 3.60 9.26 -4.67
CA ALA A 119 2.71 10.04 -3.80
C ALA A 119 2.40 9.28 -2.50
N LEU A 120 2.06 7.99 -2.57
CA LEU A 120 1.82 7.15 -1.40
C LEU A 120 3.06 7.05 -0.51
N SER A 121 4.25 6.81 -1.08
CA SER A 121 5.50 6.73 -0.33
C SER A 121 5.85 8.02 0.40
N SER A 122 5.44 9.18 -0.12
CA SER A 122 5.65 10.48 0.53
C SER A 122 4.70 10.74 1.70
N LEU A 123 3.48 10.19 1.67
CA LEU A 123 2.49 10.31 2.76
C LEU A 123 2.64 9.22 3.82
N ALA A 124 2.93 7.99 3.39
CA ALA A 124 3.11 6.83 4.24
C ALA A 124 4.54 6.84 4.81
N HIS A 125 4.81 7.76 5.74
CA HIS A 125 6.08 7.81 6.44
C HIS A 125 6.36 6.52 7.22
N GLY A 126 7.14 5.61 6.62
CA GLY A 126 7.93 4.62 7.36
C GLY A 126 7.34 3.23 7.59
N GLU A 127 6.15 2.90 7.11
CA GLU A 127 5.56 1.57 7.36
C GLU A 127 5.91 0.57 6.25
N TYR A 128 7.16 0.10 6.22
CA TYR A 128 7.63 -0.93 5.28
C TYR A 128 6.69 -2.15 5.24
N LYS A 129 6.27 -2.62 6.41
CA LYS A 129 5.37 -3.77 6.55
C LYS A 129 4.02 -3.54 5.88
N LYS A 130 3.48 -2.32 5.93
CA LYS A 130 2.23 -1.96 5.24
C LYS A 130 2.40 -2.03 3.73
N ARG A 131 3.55 -1.58 3.20
CA ARG A 131 3.87 -1.68 1.76
C ARG A 131 3.99 -3.13 1.29
N VAL A 132 4.63 -4.00 2.07
CA VAL A 132 4.67 -5.44 1.77
C VAL A 132 3.27 -6.06 1.77
N LYS A 133 2.43 -5.74 2.78
CA LYS A 133 1.03 -6.23 2.84
C LYS A 133 0.18 -5.72 1.70
N TRP A 134 0.43 -4.49 1.27
CA TRP A 134 -0.24 -3.92 0.10
C TRP A 134 0.11 -4.69 -1.16
N VAL A 135 1.40 -4.92 -1.42
CA VAL A 135 1.84 -5.70 -2.59
C VAL A 135 1.32 -7.15 -2.52
N GLU A 136 1.27 -7.76 -1.34
CA GLU A 136 0.65 -9.07 -1.14
C GLU A 136 -0.83 -9.09 -1.57
N LEU A 137 -1.62 -8.07 -1.24
CA LEU A 137 -3.01 -7.96 -1.71
C LEU A 137 -3.09 -7.84 -3.23
N LEU A 138 -2.15 -7.12 -3.86
CA LEU A 138 -2.11 -7.01 -5.33
C LEU A 138 -1.77 -8.36 -5.98
N PHE A 139 -0.91 -9.18 -5.36
CA PHE A 139 -0.70 -10.56 -5.79
C PHE A 139 -1.99 -11.38 -5.71
N VAL A 140 -2.76 -11.28 -4.62
CA VAL A 140 -4.05 -11.97 -4.49
C VAL A 140 -5.02 -11.58 -5.62
N LEU A 141 -5.04 -10.30 -6.00
CA LEU A 141 -5.87 -9.80 -7.08
C LEU A 141 -5.41 -10.26 -8.46
N ALA A 142 -4.10 -10.21 -8.72
CA ALA A 142 -3.52 -10.70 -9.97
C ALA A 142 -3.85 -12.18 -10.19
N TYR A 143 -3.66 -12.99 -9.15
CA TYR A 143 -3.96 -14.42 -9.16
C TYR A 143 -5.45 -14.76 -9.03
N SER A 144 -6.37 -13.79 -9.19
CA SER A 144 -7.80 -14.02 -8.95
C SER A 144 -8.45 -15.00 -9.94
N ASP A 145 -7.88 -15.15 -11.13
CA ASP A 145 -8.28 -16.12 -12.16
C ASP A 145 -7.50 -17.45 -12.06
N GLY A 146 -6.56 -17.56 -11.10
CA GLY A 146 -5.73 -18.74 -10.87
C GLY A 146 -4.39 -18.74 -11.62
N ALA A 147 -4.07 -17.70 -12.39
CA ALA A 147 -2.78 -17.56 -13.08
C ALA A 147 -2.20 -16.15 -12.88
N LEU A 148 -0.95 -15.96 -13.28
CA LEU A 148 -0.33 -14.63 -13.35
C LEU A 148 0.13 -14.39 -14.78
N GLY A 149 -0.50 -13.41 -15.44
CA GLY A 149 -0.15 -12.97 -16.79
C GLY A 149 1.07 -12.04 -16.80
N ASP A 150 1.63 -11.84 -18.00
CA ASP A 150 2.82 -10.98 -18.19
C ASP A 150 2.54 -9.51 -17.78
N ALA A 151 1.38 -8.96 -18.16
CA ALA A 151 1.02 -7.58 -17.85
C ALA A 151 0.86 -7.34 -16.34
N GLU A 152 0.30 -8.31 -15.62
CA GLU A 152 0.10 -8.26 -14.17
C GLU A 152 1.45 -8.37 -13.45
N LYS A 153 2.31 -9.25 -13.94
CA LYS A 153 3.68 -9.42 -13.44
C LYS A 153 4.51 -8.16 -13.61
N GLU A 154 4.47 -7.52 -14.78
CA GLU A 154 5.14 -6.24 -15.04
C GLU A 154 4.62 -5.16 -14.08
N ALA A 155 3.30 -5.04 -13.93
CA ALA A 155 2.70 -4.07 -13.01
C ALA A 155 3.10 -4.31 -11.55
N LEU A 156 3.16 -5.58 -11.10
CA LEU A 156 3.61 -5.92 -9.74
C LEU A 156 5.08 -5.58 -9.51
N LEU A 157 5.95 -5.84 -10.50
CA LEU A 157 7.37 -5.48 -10.44
C LEU A 157 7.56 -3.97 -10.31
N ASP A 158 6.86 -3.20 -11.14
CA ASP A 158 6.88 -1.74 -11.11
C ASP A 158 6.42 -1.21 -9.76
N ILE A 159 5.27 -1.67 -9.27
CA ILE A 159 4.74 -1.25 -7.96
C ILE A 159 5.70 -1.62 -6.82
N GLY A 160 6.27 -2.83 -6.84
CA GLY A 160 7.26 -3.28 -5.87
C GLY A 160 8.49 -2.35 -5.85
N ALA A 161 8.99 -1.97 -7.03
CA ALA A 161 10.11 -1.06 -7.17
C ALA A 161 9.79 0.36 -6.69
N TYR A 162 8.66 0.95 -7.14
CA TYR A 162 8.28 2.32 -6.75
C TYR A 162 7.91 2.46 -5.26
N LEU A 163 7.41 1.40 -4.64
CA LEU A 163 7.18 1.35 -3.19
C LEU A 163 8.45 1.00 -2.40
N GLY A 164 9.56 0.74 -3.07
CA GLY A 164 10.85 0.44 -2.44
C GLY A 164 10.80 -0.83 -1.59
N LEU A 165 10.17 -1.89 -2.10
CA LEU A 165 10.27 -3.22 -1.50
C LEU A 165 11.67 -3.77 -1.71
N GLU A 166 12.19 -4.49 -0.72
CA GLU A 166 13.41 -5.27 -0.90
C GLU A 166 13.14 -6.45 -1.83
N ASN A 167 14.10 -6.76 -2.71
CA ASN A 167 13.99 -7.88 -3.65
C ASN A 167 13.71 -9.21 -2.94
N ALA A 168 14.26 -9.41 -1.73
CA ALA A 168 14.04 -10.63 -0.97
C ALA A 168 12.56 -10.81 -0.60
N ASP A 169 11.91 -9.76 -0.11
CA ASP A 169 10.49 -9.81 0.28
C ASP A 169 9.58 -9.92 -0.95
N PHE A 170 9.89 -9.19 -2.03
CA PHE A 170 9.14 -9.33 -3.28
C PHE A 170 9.25 -10.73 -3.86
N ASN A 171 10.45 -11.29 -3.93
CA ASN A 171 10.67 -12.65 -4.43
C ASN A 171 9.97 -13.69 -3.54
N GLN A 172 9.97 -13.50 -2.22
CA GLN A 172 9.24 -14.37 -1.31
C GLN A 172 7.73 -14.37 -1.59
N LEU A 173 7.14 -13.20 -1.88
CA LEU A 173 5.74 -13.12 -2.32
C LEU A 173 5.56 -13.84 -3.65
N TYR A 174 6.36 -13.49 -4.67
CA TYR A 174 6.27 -14.06 -6.01
C TYR A 174 6.36 -15.60 -5.99
N GLU A 175 7.42 -16.15 -5.41
CA GLU A 175 7.62 -17.60 -5.27
C GLU A 175 6.51 -18.24 -4.44
N GLY A 176 6.04 -17.54 -3.40
CA GLY A 176 4.96 -18.02 -2.55
C GLY A 176 3.66 -18.27 -3.31
N PHE A 177 3.25 -17.33 -4.17
CA PHE A 177 2.08 -17.48 -5.03
C PHE A 177 2.31 -18.44 -6.19
N GLU A 178 3.48 -18.40 -6.85
CA GLU A 178 3.82 -19.31 -7.96
C GLU A 178 3.82 -20.80 -7.54
N ASN A 179 4.17 -21.07 -6.28
CA ASN A 179 4.13 -22.42 -5.71
C ASN A 179 2.72 -22.92 -5.37
N LEU A 180 1.70 -22.05 -5.36
CA LEU A 180 0.31 -22.46 -5.19
C LEU A 180 -0.18 -23.09 -6.49
N LYS A 181 0.08 -24.39 -6.66
CA LYS A 181 -0.36 -25.15 -7.83
C LYS A 181 -1.88 -25.14 -7.92
N PHE A 182 -2.41 -24.27 -8.75
CA PHE A 182 -3.82 -24.15 -9.02
C PHE A 182 -4.06 -24.08 -10.51
N GLU A 183 -5.12 -24.76 -10.95
CA GLU A 183 -5.47 -24.78 -12.37
C GLU A 183 -6.19 -23.47 -12.72
N PRO A 184 -5.84 -22.82 -13.86
CA PRO A 184 -6.54 -21.65 -14.33
C PRO A 184 -8.05 -21.88 -14.37
N LEU A 185 -8.80 -20.90 -13.89
CA LEU A 185 -10.24 -21.00 -13.77
C LEU A 185 -10.91 -20.47 -15.03
N GLU A 186 -11.47 -21.38 -15.82
CA GLU A 186 -12.31 -21.01 -16.97
C GLU A 186 -13.79 -20.95 -16.57
N ASN A 187 -14.53 -19.98 -17.13
CA ASN A 187 -15.99 -19.83 -16.96
C ASN A 187 -16.46 -19.67 -15.50
N LEU A 188 -15.87 -18.71 -14.79
CA LEU A 188 -16.24 -18.37 -13.41
C LEU A 188 -17.59 -17.66 -13.33
N GLU A 189 -18.67 -18.42 -13.20
CA GLU A 189 -19.99 -17.90 -12.86
C GLU A 189 -20.38 -18.27 -11.43
N VAL A 190 -20.66 -17.26 -10.62
CA VAL A 190 -21.11 -17.43 -9.24
C VAL A 190 -22.62 -17.16 -9.19
N ALA A 191 -23.40 -18.21 -8.89
CA ALA A 191 -24.86 -18.11 -8.85
C ALA A 191 -25.39 -17.27 -7.67
N ASP A 192 -24.72 -17.30 -6.52
CA ASP A 192 -25.03 -16.49 -5.33
C ASP A 192 -23.89 -15.50 -5.05
N LEU A 193 -23.96 -14.35 -5.71
CA LEU A 193 -22.92 -13.32 -5.63
C LEU A 193 -22.81 -12.70 -4.24
N GLU A 194 -23.93 -12.51 -3.54
CA GLU A 194 -23.95 -11.87 -2.22
C GLU A 194 -23.45 -12.81 -1.11
N GLY A 195 -23.84 -14.09 -1.16
CA GLY A 195 -23.27 -15.12 -0.28
C GLY A 195 -21.77 -15.30 -0.52
N PHE A 196 -21.34 -15.28 -1.79
CA PHE A 196 -19.92 -15.34 -2.14
C PHE A 196 -19.14 -14.14 -1.61
N LYS A 197 -19.63 -12.91 -1.81
CA LYS A 197 -18.98 -11.70 -1.27
C LYS A 197 -18.83 -11.75 0.25
N THR A 198 -19.82 -12.26 0.96
CA THR A 198 -19.77 -12.42 2.42
C THR A 198 -18.64 -13.37 2.82
N LYS A 199 -18.50 -14.52 2.15
CA LYS A 199 -17.40 -15.46 2.41
C LYS A 199 -16.04 -14.86 2.07
N VAL A 200 -15.92 -14.13 0.97
CA VAL A 200 -14.69 -13.40 0.61
C VAL A 200 -14.34 -12.37 1.68
N GLN A 201 -15.32 -11.65 2.20
CA GLN A 201 -15.12 -10.67 3.28
C GLN A 201 -14.62 -11.32 4.58
N ASP A 202 -15.16 -12.47 4.97
CA ASP A 202 -14.71 -13.22 6.16
C ASP A 202 -13.26 -13.71 6.05
N MET A 203 -12.83 -13.98 4.82
CA MET A 203 -11.49 -14.44 4.48
C MET A 203 -10.49 -13.32 4.19
N HIS A 204 -10.98 -12.12 3.88
CA HIS A 204 -10.17 -10.96 3.57
C HIS A 204 -9.31 -10.56 4.79
N ILE A 205 -8.04 -10.31 4.51
CA ILE A 205 -7.11 -9.75 5.50
C ILE A 205 -7.07 -8.24 5.28
N ASN A 206 -7.77 -7.51 6.15
CA ASN A 206 -7.73 -6.05 6.17
C ASN A 206 -6.29 -5.58 6.42
N LEU A 207 -5.69 -4.96 5.40
CA LEU A 207 -4.30 -4.49 5.42
C LEU A 207 -4.10 -3.20 6.22
N PHE A 208 -5.19 -2.52 6.58
CA PHE A 208 -5.15 -1.29 7.35
C PHE A 208 -5.19 -1.54 8.86
N ASP A 209 -5.65 -2.71 9.31
CA ASP A 209 -5.57 -3.11 10.73
C ASP A 209 -4.17 -3.66 11.08
N PRO A 210 -3.36 -2.96 11.90
CA PRO A 210 -2.01 -3.40 12.25
C PRO A 210 -1.98 -4.76 12.97
N LYS A 211 -3.08 -5.16 13.62
CA LYS A 211 -3.20 -6.46 14.29
C LYS A 211 -3.27 -7.62 13.32
N LYS A 212 -3.55 -7.36 12.04
CA LYS A 212 -3.66 -8.36 10.97
C LYS A 212 -2.40 -8.47 10.13
N TRP A 213 -1.41 -7.58 10.30
CA TRP A 213 -0.18 -7.58 9.51
C TRP A 213 0.70 -8.82 9.70
N ASN A 214 0.47 -9.64 10.72
CA ASN A 214 1.14 -10.93 10.89
C ASN A 214 0.44 -12.08 10.15
N LYS A 215 -0.80 -11.88 9.69
CA LYS A 215 -1.50 -12.83 8.82
C LYS A 215 -1.01 -12.70 7.39
N SER A 216 -1.09 -13.78 6.63
CA SER A 216 -0.73 -13.81 5.21
C SER A 216 -1.83 -14.53 4.44
N TYR A 217 -2.01 -14.16 3.18
CA TYR A 217 -2.87 -14.91 2.26
C TYR A 217 -2.26 -16.28 1.91
N LEU A 218 -0.93 -16.41 2.01
CA LEU A 218 -0.21 -17.61 1.67
C LEU A 218 -0.13 -18.62 2.82
N PRO A 219 -0.16 -19.94 2.52
CA PRO A 219 -0.79 -20.52 1.33
C PRO A 219 -2.32 -20.66 1.49
N GLN A 220 -2.78 -20.80 2.74
CA GLN A 220 -4.10 -21.36 3.05
C GLN A 220 -5.25 -20.45 2.59
N ALA A 221 -5.19 -19.16 2.91
CA ALA A 221 -6.31 -18.26 2.59
C ALA A 221 -6.49 -18.09 1.09
N MET A 222 -5.40 -18.03 0.31
CA MET A 222 -5.48 -17.97 -1.15
C MET A 222 -6.11 -19.24 -1.73
N LEU A 223 -5.67 -20.43 -1.27
CA LEU A 223 -6.24 -21.70 -1.70
C LEU A 223 -7.74 -21.77 -1.38
N GLU A 224 -8.15 -21.34 -0.19
CA GLU A 224 -9.56 -21.30 0.20
C GLU A 224 -10.37 -20.32 -0.67
N LEU A 225 -9.83 -19.13 -1.00
CA LEU A 225 -10.50 -18.15 -1.88
C LEU A 225 -10.73 -18.74 -3.27
N TRP A 226 -9.75 -19.47 -3.78
CA TRP A 226 -9.86 -20.21 -5.03
C TRP A 226 -10.83 -21.39 -4.98
N GLN A 227 -10.93 -22.08 -3.84
CA GLN A 227 -11.95 -23.13 -3.64
C GLN A 227 -13.37 -22.54 -3.64
N LEU A 228 -13.56 -21.34 -3.09
CA LEU A 228 -14.85 -20.65 -3.17
C LEU A 228 -15.28 -20.37 -4.61
N LEU A 229 -14.34 -20.09 -5.51
CA LEU A 229 -14.63 -19.93 -6.94
C LEU A 229 -15.06 -21.24 -7.60
N LYS A 230 -14.46 -22.39 -7.23
CA LYS A 230 -14.86 -23.71 -7.76
C LYS A 230 -16.19 -24.19 -7.17
N ASN A 231 -16.45 -23.91 -5.90
CA ASN A 231 -17.62 -24.38 -5.15
C ASN A 231 -18.32 -23.23 -4.41
N PRO A 232 -19.00 -22.30 -5.11
CA PRO A 232 -19.60 -21.12 -4.48
C PRO A 232 -20.69 -21.44 -3.42
N GLN A 233 -21.22 -22.67 -3.44
CA GLN A 233 -22.25 -23.16 -2.51
C GLN A 233 -21.70 -23.78 -1.20
N SER A 234 -20.37 -23.92 -1.04
CA SER A 234 -19.74 -24.59 0.11
C SER A 234 -19.58 -23.74 1.36
#